data_AF-A0AAD1BFT4-F1
#
_entry.id   AF-A0AAD1BFT4-F1
#
_cell.length_a   1.000
_cell.length_b   1.000
_cell.length_c   1.000
_cell.angle_alpha   90.00
_cell.angle_beta   90.00
_cell.angle_gamma   90.00
#
_symmetry.space_group_name_H-M   'P 1'
#
loop_
_entity.id
_entity.type
_entity.pdbx_description
1 polymer ?
#
loop_
_entity_poly.entity_id
_entity_poly.type
_entity_poly.pdbx_seq_one_letter_code
_entity_poly.pdbx_strand_id
1 'polypeptide(L)'
;MKLRLIHGWMLLLMLAVLMLGALTPVLSNSLLLLMDRANFIPAESSIWTFEPTRINQGSSSYWLYGEDRHYYFYFSYTEDQPYRLIAKNNPCPGFDRHDVGTWCIP
;
A
#
# COMPACT_ATOMS: atom_id res chain seq x y z
N MET A 1 28.71 22.04 -25.61
CA MET A 1 27.23 22.14 -25.69
C MET A 1 26.52 20.84 -25.30
N LYS A 2 26.89 19.68 -25.87
CA LYS A 2 26.27 18.36 -25.55
C LYS A 2 26.36 17.95 -24.07
N LEU A 3 27.50 18.18 -23.41
CA LEU A 3 27.70 17.81 -22.01
C LEU A 3 26.74 18.55 -21.04
N ARG A 4 26.53 19.86 -21.24
CA ARG A 4 25.58 20.65 -20.45
C ARG A 4 24.13 20.21 -20.67
N LEU A 5 23.80 19.79 -21.90
CA LEU A 5 22.50 19.24 -22.24
C LEU A 5 22.25 17.92 -21.48
N ILE A 6 23.24 17.01 -21.47
CA ILE A 6 23.15 15.72 -20.75
C ILE A 6 22.98 15.94 -19.24
N HIS A 7 23.73 16.89 -18.65
CA HIS A 7 23.57 17.22 -17.22
C HIS A 7 22.19 17.78 -16.89
N GLY A 8 21.62 18.62 -17.76
CA GLY A 8 20.25 19.10 -17.60
C GLY A 8 19.22 17.96 -17.59
N TRP A 9 19.34 17.02 -18.52
CA TRP A 9 18.46 15.84 -18.56
C TRP A 9 18.63 14.91 -17.36
N MET A 10 19.86 14.70 -16.88
CA MET A 10 20.11 13.90 -15.67
C MET A 10 19.47 14.53 -14.42
N LEU A 11 19.58 15.84 -14.27
CA LEU A 11 18.94 16.56 -13.15
C LEU A 11 17.41 16.47 -13.23
N LEU A 12 16.84 16.64 -14.41
CA LEU A 12 15.39 16.50 -14.61
C LEU A 12 14.92 15.07 -14.30
N LEU A 13 15.65 14.06 -14.75
CA LEU A 13 15.33 12.66 -14.46
C LEU A 13 15.40 12.38 -12.96
N MET A 14 16.44 12.83 -12.28
CA MET A 14 16.59 12.68 -10.83
C MET A 14 15.43 13.34 -10.08
N LEU A 15 15.06 14.56 -10.47
CA LEU A 15 13.95 15.29 -9.85
C LEU A 15 12.60 14.58 -10.09
N ALA A 16 12.40 14.01 -11.28
CA ALA A 16 11.20 13.22 -11.58
C ALA A 16 11.11 11.95 -10.74
N VAL A 17 12.22 11.22 -10.56
CA VAL A 17 12.26 10.03 -9.70
C VAL A 17 11.99 10.37 -8.24
N LEU A 18 12.59 11.46 -7.74
CA LEU A 18 12.35 11.95 -6.38
C LEU A 18 10.88 12.35 -6.18
N MET A 19 10.28 13.05 -7.14
CA MET A 19 8.85 13.37 -7.10
C MET A 19 7.97 12.12 -7.10
N LEU A 20 8.26 11.13 -7.95
CA LEU A 20 7.51 9.87 -7.97
C LEU A 20 7.58 9.14 -6.62
N GLY A 21 8.77 9.08 -6.02
CA GLY A 21 8.95 8.48 -4.70
C GLY A 21 8.28 9.24 -3.56
N ALA A 22 8.13 10.57 -3.67
CA ALA A 22 7.48 11.41 -2.67
C ALA A 22 5.95 11.45 -2.80
N LEU A 23 5.44 11.29 -4.03
CA LEU A 23 4.01 11.36 -4.34
C LEU A 23 3.31 9.99 -4.29
N THR A 24 4.06 8.90 -4.11
CA THR A 24 3.52 7.54 -4.05
C THR A 24 4.05 6.78 -2.84
N PRO A 25 3.34 5.77 -2.32
CA PRO A 25 3.80 4.94 -1.21
C PRO A 25 4.93 3.97 -1.57
N VAL A 26 5.57 4.07 -2.75
CA VAL A 26 6.53 3.07 -3.21
C VAL A 26 7.70 2.87 -2.25
N LEU A 27 8.19 3.95 -1.64
CA LEU A 27 9.31 3.88 -0.71
C LEU A 27 8.90 3.23 0.62
N SER A 28 7.74 3.60 1.17
CA SER A 28 7.23 3.02 2.41
C SER A 28 6.85 1.56 2.23
N ASN A 29 6.23 1.20 1.11
CA ASN A 29 5.90 -0.19 0.79
C ASN A 29 7.15 -1.03 0.51
N SER A 30 8.17 -0.47 -0.13
CA SER A 30 9.46 -1.16 -0.29
C SER A 30 10.08 -1.47 1.07
N LEU A 31 10.06 -0.51 1.99
CA LEU A 31 10.56 -0.71 3.35
C LEU A 31 9.72 -1.76 4.12
N LEU A 32 8.40 -1.68 4.03
CA LEU A 32 7.47 -2.64 4.63
C LEU A 32 7.80 -4.08 4.22
N LEU A 33 7.99 -4.32 2.92
CA LEU A 33 8.34 -5.64 2.37
C LEU A 33 9.74 -6.13 2.79
N LEU A 34 10.66 -5.23 3.10
CA LEU A 34 12.01 -5.58 3.57
C LEU A 34 12.06 -5.91 5.07
N MET A 35 11.18 -5.30 5.87
CA MET A 35 11.22 -5.42 7.33
C MET A 35 10.68 -6.74 7.88
N ASP A 36 9.66 -7.31 7.24
CA ASP A 36 9.02 -8.55 7.71
C ASP A 36 8.60 -9.41 6.52
N ARG A 37 8.90 -10.72 6.56
CA ARG A 37 8.54 -11.64 5.47
C ARG A 37 7.04 -11.92 5.40
N ALA A 38 6.31 -11.66 6.48
CA ALA A 38 4.85 -11.75 6.47
C ALA A 38 4.20 -10.57 5.73
N ASN A 39 4.95 -9.50 5.42
CA ASN A 39 4.43 -8.42 4.61
C ASN A 39 4.31 -8.81 3.14
N PHE A 40 3.17 -8.47 2.56
CA PHE A 40 2.90 -8.58 1.14
C PHE A 40 1.99 -7.41 0.73
N ILE A 41 1.89 -7.17 -0.59
CA ILE A 41 0.94 -6.20 -1.15
C ILE A 41 -0.28 -6.98 -1.68
N PRO A 42 -1.51 -6.57 -1.38
CA PRO A 42 -2.72 -7.18 -1.95
C PRO A 42 -2.68 -7.21 -3.49
N ALA A 43 -3.18 -8.28 -4.10
CA ALA A 43 -3.11 -8.50 -5.54
C ALA A 43 -3.94 -7.49 -6.36
N GLU A 44 -5.00 -6.93 -5.78
CA GLU A 44 -5.82 -5.87 -6.37
C GLU A 44 -5.16 -4.48 -6.32
N SER A 45 -4.08 -4.37 -5.53
CA SER A 45 -3.33 -3.13 -5.37
C SER A 45 -1.92 -3.24 -5.94
N SER A 46 -1.07 -2.28 -5.62
CA SER A 46 0.32 -2.27 -6.05
C SER A 46 1.21 -1.57 -5.03
N ILE A 47 2.53 -1.79 -5.15
CA ILE A 47 3.54 -1.09 -4.36
C ILE A 47 3.42 0.45 -4.47
N TRP A 48 2.82 0.95 -5.54
CA TRP A 48 2.66 2.38 -5.82
C TRP A 48 1.37 2.99 -5.26
N THR A 49 0.45 2.17 -4.74
CA THR A 49 -0.92 2.62 -4.40
C THR A 49 -1.43 2.09 -3.07
N PHE A 50 -0.90 0.97 -2.59
CA PHE A 50 -1.28 0.42 -1.31
C PHE A 50 -0.78 1.30 -0.17
N GLU A 51 -1.65 1.60 0.78
CA GLU A 51 -1.33 2.40 1.96
C GLU A 51 -1.74 1.64 3.22
N PRO A 52 -0.77 1.11 4.00
CA PRO A 52 -1.05 0.55 5.31
C PRO A 52 -1.59 1.63 6.26
N THR A 53 -2.74 1.40 6.87
CA THR A 53 -3.39 2.35 7.81
C THR A 53 -3.29 1.91 9.27
N ARG A 54 -3.09 0.60 9.50
CA ARG A 54 -2.81 0.03 10.82
C ARG A 54 -1.68 -0.99 10.71
N ILE A 55 -0.68 -0.86 11.55
CA ILE A 55 0.43 -1.82 11.68
C ILE A 55 0.28 -2.57 13.00
N ASN A 56 0.58 -3.88 12.98
CA ASN A 56 0.64 -4.69 14.18
C ASN A 56 1.71 -4.13 15.14
N GLN A 57 1.32 -3.85 16.38
CA GLN A 57 2.20 -3.32 17.43
C GLN A 57 2.87 -4.43 18.27
N GLY A 58 2.67 -5.70 17.90
CA GLY A 58 3.32 -6.84 18.54
C GLY A 58 4.77 -7.05 18.07
N SER A 59 5.26 -8.28 18.19
CA SER A 59 6.65 -8.64 17.85
C SER A 59 6.98 -8.61 16.35
N SER A 60 5.98 -8.47 15.48
CA SER A 60 6.11 -8.47 14.03
C SER A 60 5.43 -7.23 13.44
N SER A 61 6.04 -6.63 12.43
CA SER A 61 5.62 -5.34 11.86
C SER A 61 4.88 -5.52 10.53
N TYR A 62 3.85 -6.36 10.53
CA TYR A 62 2.96 -6.51 9.37
C TYR A 62 1.76 -5.56 9.43
N TRP A 63 1.20 -5.24 8.27
CA TRP A 63 -0.02 -4.44 8.18
C TRP A 63 -1.25 -5.24 8.60
N LEU A 64 -2.16 -4.61 9.34
CA LEU A 64 -3.45 -5.17 9.78
C LEU A 64 -4.59 -4.67 8.90
N TYR A 65 -4.58 -3.37 8.63
CA TYR A 65 -5.50 -2.70 7.73
C TYR A 65 -4.72 -1.85 6.75
N GLY A 66 -5.22 -1.78 5.53
CA GLY A 66 -4.69 -0.91 4.49
C GLY A 66 -5.78 -0.51 3.52
N GLU A 67 -5.47 0.43 2.64
CA GLU A 67 -6.38 0.89 1.61
C GLU A 67 -5.63 1.23 0.32
N ASP A 68 -6.37 1.29 -0.77
CA ASP A 68 -5.92 1.97 -1.98
C ASP A 68 -7.05 2.85 -2.52
N ARG A 69 -7.02 3.23 -3.80
CA ARG A 69 -8.07 4.06 -4.39
C ARG A 69 -9.45 3.39 -4.41
N HIS A 70 -9.52 2.06 -4.51
CA HIS A 70 -10.75 1.32 -4.81
C HIS A 70 -11.21 0.44 -3.66
N TYR A 71 -10.29 -0.05 -2.83
CA TYR A 71 -10.58 -1.05 -1.80
C TYR A 71 -10.01 -0.69 -0.42
N TYR A 72 -10.66 -1.24 0.60
CA TYR A 72 -10.09 -1.45 1.93
C TYR A 72 -9.63 -2.90 2.04
N PHE A 73 -8.54 -3.14 2.75
CA PHE A 73 -7.93 -4.45 2.95
C PHE A 73 -7.75 -4.75 4.44
N TYR A 74 -7.97 -6.00 4.83
CA TYR A 74 -7.74 -6.52 6.19
C TYR A 74 -6.96 -7.82 6.14
N PHE A 75 -5.90 -7.95 6.93
CA PHE A 75 -5.08 -9.14 7.01
C PHE A 75 -5.85 -10.29 7.71
N SER A 76 -6.01 -11.45 7.05
CA SER A 76 -6.91 -12.51 7.51
C SER A 76 -6.27 -13.61 8.38
N TYR A 77 -4.94 -13.64 8.46
CA TYR A 77 -4.15 -14.68 9.16
C TYR A 77 -4.23 -16.10 8.56
N THR A 78 -4.84 -16.28 7.39
CA THR A 78 -4.96 -17.59 6.73
C THR A 78 -4.15 -17.64 5.45
N GLU A 79 -3.33 -18.67 5.25
CA GLU A 79 -2.45 -18.78 4.06
C GLU A 79 -3.23 -18.81 2.74
N ASP A 80 -4.37 -19.53 2.67
CA ASP A 80 -5.16 -19.71 1.44
C ASP A 80 -5.87 -18.43 0.97
N GLN A 81 -6.18 -17.53 1.91
CA GLN A 81 -6.85 -16.27 1.62
C GLN A 81 -6.26 -15.20 2.53
N PRO A 82 -5.06 -14.66 2.26
CA PRO A 82 -4.24 -13.91 3.22
C PRO A 82 -4.81 -12.55 3.64
N TYR A 83 -5.86 -12.08 2.96
CA TYR A 83 -6.59 -10.88 3.34
C TYR A 83 -8.04 -10.94 2.89
N ARG A 84 -8.87 -10.10 3.51
CA ARG A 84 -10.20 -9.73 3.04
C ARG A 84 -10.13 -8.36 2.40
N LEU A 85 -11.01 -8.11 1.44
CA LEU A 85 -11.14 -6.81 0.80
C LEU A 85 -12.61 -6.41 0.67
N ILE A 86 -12.85 -5.10 0.62
CA ILE A 86 -14.15 -4.53 0.31
C ILE A 86 -14.01 -3.23 -0.47
N ALA A 87 -14.90 -3.00 -1.43
CA ALA A 87 -14.90 -1.77 -2.22
C ALA A 87 -15.14 -0.55 -1.31
N LYS A 88 -14.48 0.58 -1.60
CA LYS A 88 -14.73 1.84 -0.89
C LYS A 88 -16.16 2.35 -1.08
N ASN A 89 -16.71 2.14 -2.28
CA ASN A 89 -18.12 2.35 -2.57
C ASN A 89 -18.89 1.05 -2.28
N ASN A 90 -19.20 0.81 -1.00
CA ASN A 90 -19.98 -0.34 -0.57
C ASN A 90 -21.28 0.09 0.13
N PRO A 91 -22.35 -0.71 0.07
CA PRO A 91 -23.60 -0.42 0.74
C PRO A 91 -23.69 -1.04 2.15
N CYS A 92 -22.58 -1.47 2.77
CA CYS A 92 -22.65 -2.18 4.04
C CYS A 92 -23.16 -1.26 5.16
N PRO A 93 -24.24 -1.62 5.87
CA PRO A 93 -24.74 -0.84 6.98
C PRO A 93 -23.71 -0.79 8.12
N GLY A 94 -23.44 0.41 8.65
CA GLY A 94 -22.51 0.57 9.78
C GLY A 94 -21.04 0.30 9.45
N PHE A 95 -20.66 0.39 8.17
CA PHE A 95 -19.29 0.18 7.71
C PHE A 95 -18.26 1.03 8.47
N ASP A 96 -17.21 0.37 8.98
CA ASP A 96 -15.99 0.99 9.49
C ASP A 96 -14.76 0.32 8.83
N ARG A 97 -13.91 1.14 8.19
CA ARG A 97 -12.68 0.69 7.53
C ARG A 97 -11.65 0.03 8.46
N HIS A 98 -11.77 0.21 9.77
CA HIS A 98 -10.87 -0.40 10.77
C HIS A 98 -11.54 -1.47 11.63
N ASP A 99 -12.75 -1.90 11.27
CA ASP A 99 -13.43 -3.04 11.89
C ASP A 99 -13.96 -3.97 10.80
N VAL A 100 -13.18 -5.01 10.48
CA VAL A 100 -13.57 -6.03 9.49
C VAL A 100 -14.89 -6.73 9.82
N GLY A 101 -15.33 -6.72 11.08
CA GLY A 101 -16.62 -7.28 11.49
C GLY A 101 -17.82 -6.54 10.89
N THR A 102 -17.63 -5.28 10.50
CA THR A 102 -18.64 -4.44 9.82
C THR A 102 -18.65 -4.63 8.31
N TRP A 103 -17.68 -5.37 7.75
CA TRP A 103 -17.56 -5.56 6.31
C TRP A 103 -18.52 -6.68 5.90
N CYS A 104 -19.56 -6.31 5.15
CA CYS A 104 -20.48 -7.30 4.63
C CYS A 104 -19.76 -8.23 3.62
N ILE A 105 -20.13 -9.51 3.65
CA ILE A 105 -19.58 -10.51 2.73
C ILE A 105 -20.01 -10.09 1.31
N PRO A 106 -19.09 -10.09 0.32
CA PRO A 106 -19.44 -9.88 -1.08
C PRO A 106 -20.55 -10.82 -1.58
#